data_AF-A0A954FWP6-F1
#
_entry.id   AF-A0A954FWP6-F1
#
_cell.length_a   1.000
_cell.length_b   1.000
_cell.length_c   1.000
_cell.angle_alpha   90.00
_cell.angle_beta   90.00
_cell.angle_gamma   90.00
#
_symmetry.space_group_name_H-M   'P 1'
#
loop_
_entity.id
_entity.type
_entity.pdbx_description
1 polymer ?
#
loop_
_entity_poly.entity_id
_entity_poly.type
_entity_poly.pdbx_seq_one_letter_code
_entity_poly.pdbx_strand_id
1 'polypeptide(L)'
;MKKYLMTWYGITDLRASLGLEQTSGPILGALLAEDYSDVIILGFTHPDKIENKADEFQQKIADVEGSDPAVARQFIDLFSNTGDAHHHFIEWLKKQLREAGKKVDVRFHPVDLTHLNDTEGIYEAATKSLNAVAASEGEKLVTLYLSPGTPVMAFVWAFAALRHPTLSKRLIASSQPGKPPERIALPNEWLEWHGRQVRTTDAEPDQYDAIFHLFGEQRVPNLLGVIQFSSRKHIFVNSAQFPADVMKQFLGEAEYGEIAVDPYDPENVRSTILDLIAKMPADAKVGFNLTGGTKLMYAGALAACRKVNATPFYFNSRNNQVVYLNDFKTVETKLIPSVETFIQLNGNNLFISKAGHWADIPGIESSDRKSLTNELWQARSKISRLYRELTRYNDSFQPFEK
;
A
#
# COMPACT_ATOMS: atom_id res chain seq x y z
N MET A 1 -10.04 16.37 23.10
CA MET A 1 -9.77 15.09 22.40
C MET A 1 -10.84 14.07 22.79
N LYS A 2 -11.53 13.45 21.82
CA LYS A 2 -12.48 12.36 22.09
C LYS A 2 -11.73 11.02 22.24
N LYS A 3 -12.18 10.16 23.15
CA LYS A 3 -11.60 8.84 23.40
C LYS A 3 -12.62 7.78 23.07
N TYR A 4 -12.38 7.04 21.99
CA TYR A 4 -13.24 5.98 21.51
C TYR A 4 -12.74 4.63 22.03
N LEU A 5 -13.64 3.82 22.58
CA LEU A 5 -13.46 2.38 22.71
C LEU A 5 -14.24 1.69 21.59
N MET A 6 -13.59 0.88 20.78
CA MET A 6 -14.24 0.08 19.74
C MET A 6 -14.01 -1.39 20.03
N THR A 7 -15.09 -2.17 20.05
CA THR A 7 -15.04 -3.55 20.51
C THR A 7 -16.13 -4.39 19.85
N TRP A 8 -15.97 -5.70 19.86
CA TRP A 8 -17.09 -6.61 19.68
C TRP A 8 -17.83 -6.81 20.99
N TYR A 9 -19.05 -7.31 20.90
CA TYR A 9 -19.82 -7.90 21.98
C TYR A 9 -19.55 -9.41 22.00
N GLY A 10 -19.32 -9.98 23.20
CA GLY A 10 -19.07 -11.40 23.35
C GLY A 10 -19.95 -12.06 24.41
N ILE A 11 -19.90 -13.40 24.41
CA ILE A 11 -20.68 -14.24 25.33
C ILE A 11 -20.36 -13.96 26.81
N THR A 12 -19.12 -13.58 27.12
CA THR A 12 -18.70 -13.26 28.48
C THR A 12 -19.39 -11.99 29.00
N ASP A 13 -19.60 -11.00 28.14
CA ASP A 13 -20.32 -9.78 28.49
C ASP A 13 -21.81 -10.05 28.74
N LEU A 14 -22.43 -10.92 27.92
CA LEU A 14 -23.79 -11.39 28.17
C LEU A 14 -23.90 -12.07 29.54
N ARG A 15 -23.02 -13.04 29.81
CA ARG A 15 -23.03 -13.80 31.07
C ARG A 15 -22.82 -12.89 32.28
N ALA A 16 -21.93 -11.90 32.19
CA ALA A 16 -21.76 -10.89 33.25
C ALA A 16 -23.03 -10.06 33.45
N SER A 17 -23.72 -9.65 32.38
CA SER A 17 -24.98 -8.90 32.47
C SER A 17 -26.16 -9.68 33.06
N LEU A 18 -26.03 -11.01 33.14
CA LEU A 18 -26.99 -11.93 33.73
C LEU A 18 -26.59 -12.36 35.16
N GLY A 19 -25.50 -11.83 35.71
CA GLY A 19 -24.98 -12.25 37.02
C GLY A 19 -24.36 -13.64 37.06
N LEU A 20 -24.09 -14.25 35.89
CA LEU A 20 -23.52 -15.60 35.77
C LEU A 20 -21.99 -15.63 35.84
N GLU A 21 -21.35 -14.47 35.81
CA GLU A 21 -19.91 -14.30 35.98
C GLU A 21 -19.63 -13.54 37.27
N GLN A 22 -18.58 -13.92 38.00
CA GLN A 22 -18.11 -13.14 39.16
C GLN A 22 -17.38 -11.85 38.75
N THR A 23 -17.22 -11.61 37.45
CA THR A 23 -16.56 -10.44 36.91
C THR A 23 -17.57 -9.49 36.29
N SER A 24 -17.21 -8.21 36.17
CA SER A 24 -18.01 -7.20 35.49
C SER A 24 -18.12 -7.40 33.97
N GLY A 25 -17.53 -8.44 33.40
CA GLY A 25 -17.44 -8.60 31.94
C GLY A 25 -16.34 -7.72 31.30
N PRO A 26 -15.79 -8.14 30.14
CA PRO A 26 -14.71 -7.45 29.45
C PRO A 26 -14.97 -5.97 29.13
N ILE A 27 -16.13 -5.65 28.55
CA ILE A 27 -16.44 -4.30 28.04
C ILE A 27 -16.61 -3.31 29.19
N LEU A 28 -17.41 -3.65 30.20
CA LEU A 28 -17.58 -2.80 31.37
C LEU A 28 -16.24 -2.63 32.12
N GLY A 29 -15.46 -3.71 32.28
CA GLY A 29 -14.13 -3.62 32.87
C GLY A 29 -13.21 -2.62 32.17
N ALA A 30 -13.21 -2.62 30.83
CA ALA A 30 -12.46 -1.65 30.03
C ALA A 30 -12.96 -0.21 30.22
N LEU A 31 -14.27 0.00 30.26
CA LEU A 31 -14.90 1.31 30.44
C LEU A 31 -14.74 1.88 31.85
N LEU A 32 -14.55 1.02 32.85
CA LEU A 32 -14.22 1.44 34.22
C LEU A 32 -12.74 1.81 34.36
N ALA A 33 -11.86 1.08 33.68
CA ALA A 33 -10.41 1.25 33.76
C ALA A 33 -9.89 2.58 33.21
N GLU A 34 -10.57 3.18 32.23
CA GLU A 34 -10.19 4.48 31.65
C GLU A 34 -11.42 5.34 31.33
N ASP A 35 -11.23 6.64 31.21
CA ASP A 35 -12.28 7.58 30.80
C ASP A 35 -12.39 7.64 29.26
N TYR A 36 -13.38 6.93 28.72
CA TYR A 36 -13.80 7.03 27.33
C TYR A 36 -14.96 8.01 27.18
N SER A 37 -15.00 8.75 26.07
CA SER A 37 -16.15 9.61 25.74
C SER A 37 -17.23 8.83 25.00
N ASP A 38 -16.82 7.87 24.18
CA ASP A 38 -17.70 7.12 23.28
C ASP A 38 -17.27 5.64 23.29
N VAL A 39 -18.25 4.73 23.24
CA VAL A 39 -18.02 3.31 22.98
C VAL A 39 -18.86 2.85 21.79
N ILE A 40 -18.20 2.16 20.86
CA ILE A 40 -18.84 1.54 19.70
C ILE A 40 -18.70 0.03 19.84
N ILE A 41 -19.83 -0.65 19.96
CA ILE A 41 -19.93 -2.08 20.20
C ILE A 41 -20.55 -2.72 18.97
N LEU A 42 -19.83 -3.65 18.34
CA LEU A 42 -20.34 -4.47 17.24
C LEU A 42 -20.87 -5.79 17.81
N GLY A 43 -22.10 -6.15 17.51
CA GLY A 43 -22.68 -7.41 17.97
C GLY A 43 -23.16 -8.25 16.80
N PHE A 44 -22.67 -9.49 16.70
CA PHE A 44 -23.21 -10.44 15.73
C PHE A 44 -24.67 -10.75 16.08
N THR A 45 -25.58 -10.49 15.14
CA THR A 45 -26.99 -10.93 15.23
C THR A 45 -27.17 -12.16 14.35
N HIS A 46 -27.62 -13.27 14.92
CA HIS A 46 -27.77 -14.52 14.19
C HIS A 46 -29.06 -14.51 13.36
N PRO A 47 -29.01 -14.61 12.01
CA PRO A 47 -30.19 -14.47 11.15
C PRO A 47 -31.28 -15.49 11.47
N ASP A 48 -30.90 -16.72 11.82
CA ASP A 48 -31.86 -17.79 12.12
C ASP A 48 -32.46 -17.75 13.54
N LYS A 49 -31.97 -16.86 14.42
CA LYS A 49 -32.55 -16.72 15.75
C LYS A 49 -33.64 -15.66 15.70
N ILE A 50 -34.89 -16.11 15.82
CA ILE A 50 -36.09 -15.29 15.76
C ILE A 50 -35.98 -14.11 16.74
N GLU A 51 -36.04 -12.89 16.21
CA GLU A 51 -36.26 -11.68 17.02
C GLU A 51 -37.69 -11.67 17.58
N ASN A 52 -37.87 -11.08 18.76
CA ASN A 52 -39.17 -10.87 19.44
C ASN A 52 -39.66 -12.01 20.32
N LYS A 53 -38.77 -12.54 21.17
CA LYS A 53 -39.15 -13.35 22.33
C LYS A 53 -38.96 -12.56 23.63
N ALA A 54 -39.12 -11.23 23.59
CA ALA A 54 -38.87 -10.34 24.72
C ALA A 54 -39.57 -10.79 26.02
N ASP A 55 -40.85 -11.20 25.94
CA ASP A 55 -41.59 -11.71 27.09
C ASP A 55 -41.00 -13.03 27.63
N GLU A 56 -40.61 -13.95 26.74
CA GLU A 56 -39.97 -15.22 27.10
C GLU A 56 -38.57 -14.99 27.66
N PHE A 57 -37.84 -14.00 27.14
CA PHE A 57 -36.52 -13.60 27.59
C PHE A 57 -36.59 -13.03 29.01
N GLN A 58 -37.50 -12.09 29.27
CA GLN A 58 -37.69 -11.51 30.61
C GLN A 58 -38.17 -12.54 31.64
N GLN A 59 -39.11 -13.42 31.26
CA GLN A 59 -39.55 -14.51 32.14
C GLN A 59 -38.40 -15.45 32.51
N LYS A 60 -37.60 -15.86 31.52
CA LYS A 60 -36.50 -16.80 31.76
C LYS A 60 -35.28 -16.18 32.43
N ILE A 61 -35.07 -14.86 32.38
CA ILE A 61 -34.00 -14.20 33.15
C ILE A 61 -34.20 -14.40 34.65
N ALA A 62 -35.44 -14.29 35.14
CA ALA A 62 -35.75 -14.46 36.55
C ALA A 62 -35.37 -15.87 37.08
N ASP A 63 -35.38 -16.86 36.20
CA ASP A 63 -35.00 -18.24 36.50
C ASP A 63 -33.49 -18.50 36.36
N VAL A 64 -32.71 -17.55 35.84
CA VAL A 64 -31.27 -17.70 35.55
C VAL A 64 -30.38 -17.13 36.66
N GLU A 65 -30.85 -16.16 37.43
CA GLU A 65 -30.09 -15.55 38.51
C GLU A 65 -29.96 -16.50 39.71
N GLY A 66 -28.79 -17.15 39.86
CA GLY A 66 -28.52 -18.09 40.95
C GLY A 66 -28.96 -19.54 40.69
N SER A 67 -29.31 -19.90 39.47
CA SER A 67 -29.76 -21.25 39.10
C SER A 67 -28.63 -22.19 38.63
N ASP A 68 -28.99 -23.46 38.39
CA ASP A 68 -28.08 -24.52 37.94
C ASP A 68 -27.37 -24.12 36.62
N PRO A 69 -26.04 -24.33 36.50
CA PRO A 69 -25.28 -24.14 35.27
C PRO A 69 -25.92 -24.70 33.99
N ALA A 70 -26.70 -25.78 34.08
CA ALA A 70 -27.41 -26.36 32.94
C ALA A 70 -28.52 -25.44 32.41
N VAL A 71 -29.28 -24.78 33.29
CA VAL A 71 -30.37 -23.85 32.95
C VAL A 71 -29.78 -22.58 32.32
N ALA A 72 -28.72 -22.05 32.93
CA ALA A 72 -27.98 -20.91 32.39
C ALA A 72 -27.42 -21.18 30.99
N ARG A 73 -26.91 -22.40 30.74
CA ARG A 73 -26.42 -22.78 29.41
C ARG A 73 -27.52 -22.81 28.35
N GLN A 74 -28.67 -23.41 28.66
CA GLN A 74 -29.81 -23.45 27.74
C GLN A 74 -30.32 -22.04 27.39
N PHE A 75 -30.36 -21.14 28.38
CA PHE A 75 -30.72 -19.75 28.16
C PHE A 75 -29.75 -19.06 27.20
N ILE A 76 -28.44 -19.20 27.46
CA ILE A 76 -27.39 -18.59 26.63
C ILE A 76 -27.44 -19.16 25.20
N ASP A 77 -27.63 -20.46 25.02
CA ASP A 77 -27.74 -21.06 23.69
C ASP A 77 -28.95 -20.52 22.92
N LEU A 78 -30.09 -20.31 23.61
CA LEU A 78 -31.31 -19.81 22.99
C LEU A 78 -31.21 -18.32 22.62
N PHE A 79 -30.65 -17.48 23.50
CA PHE A 79 -30.74 -16.03 23.37
C PHE A 79 -29.43 -15.32 23.02
N SER A 80 -28.27 -15.98 23.05
CA SER A 80 -27.04 -15.36 22.54
C SER A 80 -27.19 -14.90 21.10
N ASN A 81 -26.62 -13.75 20.76
CA ASN A 81 -26.65 -13.16 19.42
C ASN A 81 -28.08 -12.84 18.90
N THR A 82 -29.02 -12.53 19.80
CA THR A 82 -30.35 -11.99 19.44
C THR A 82 -30.47 -10.51 19.80
N GLY A 83 -31.39 -9.81 19.14
CA GLY A 83 -31.72 -8.41 19.47
C GLY A 83 -32.11 -8.22 20.94
N ASP A 84 -32.87 -9.17 21.51
CA ASP A 84 -33.29 -9.15 22.92
C ASP A 84 -32.09 -9.20 23.89
N ALA A 85 -31.12 -10.09 23.65
CA ALA A 85 -29.91 -10.17 24.46
C ALA A 85 -29.01 -8.94 24.31
N HIS A 86 -28.90 -8.39 23.09
CA HIS A 86 -28.19 -7.13 22.85
C HIS A 86 -28.83 -5.99 23.64
N HIS A 87 -30.16 -5.87 23.59
CA HIS A 87 -30.90 -4.84 24.31
C HIS A 87 -30.69 -4.93 25.83
N HIS A 88 -30.83 -6.13 26.39
CA HIS A 88 -30.57 -6.38 27.81
C HIS A 88 -29.16 -5.95 28.24
N PHE A 89 -28.15 -6.40 27.49
CA PHE A 89 -26.76 -6.04 27.76
C PHE A 89 -26.54 -4.53 27.73
N ILE A 90 -27.10 -3.83 26.74
CA ILE A 90 -26.95 -2.37 26.60
C ILE A 90 -27.57 -1.63 27.80
N GLU A 91 -28.78 -2.01 28.21
CA GLU A 91 -29.45 -1.36 29.35
C GLU A 91 -28.73 -1.64 30.67
N TRP A 92 -28.27 -2.88 30.86
CA TRP A 92 -27.40 -3.25 31.98
C TRP A 92 -26.10 -2.43 31.98
N LEU A 93 -25.42 -2.32 30.83
CA LEU A 93 -24.16 -1.58 30.70
C LEU A 93 -24.35 -0.10 31.02
N LYS A 94 -25.39 0.54 30.46
CA LYS A 94 -25.72 1.95 30.76
C LYS A 94 -26.01 2.16 32.24
N LYS A 95 -26.74 1.23 32.88
CA LYS A 95 -27.01 1.30 34.32
C LYS A 95 -25.72 1.27 35.14
N GLN A 96 -24.84 0.29 34.86
CA GLN A 96 -23.54 0.16 35.55
C GLN A 96 -22.65 1.40 35.37
N LEU A 97 -22.61 1.97 34.17
CA LEU A 97 -21.85 3.21 33.92
C LEU A 97 -22.41 4.40 34.70
N ARG A 98 -23.74 4.55 34.78
CA ARG A 98 -24.37 5.61 35.60
C ARG A 98 -24.06 5.45 37.08
N GLU A 99 -24.13 4.23 37.61
CA GLU A 99 -23.80 3.90 39.00
C GLU A 99 -22.33 4.21 39.32
N ALA A 100 -21.43 3.95 38.36
CA ALA A 100 -20.01 4.28 38.46
C ALA A 100 -19.69 5.76 38.17
N GLY A 101 -20.68 6.62 37.90
CA GLY A 101 -20.48 8.03 37.58
C GLY A 101 -19.78 8.29 36.23
N LYS A 102 -19.71 7.30 35.34
CA LYS A 102 -19.08 7.39 34.02
C LYS A 102 -20.06 7.98 33.00
N LYS A 103 -19.61 8.99 32.25
CA LYS A 103 -20.36 9.62 31.15
C LYS A 103 -19.80 9.16 29.81
N VAL A 104 -20.30 8.03 29.31
CA VAL A 104 -19.90 7.43 28.03
C VAL A 104 -21.11 7.37 27.10
N ASP A 105 -20.97 7.82 25.85
CA ASP A 105 -21.97 7.61 24.80
C ASP A 105 -21.87 6.16 24.28
N VAL A 106 -22.89 5.35 24.55
CA VAL A 106 -22.92 3.92 24.21
C VAL A 106 -23.66 3.71 22.89
N ARG A 107 -22.94 3.26 21.86
CA ARG A 107 -23.49 2.91 20.55
C ARG A 107 -23.30 1.43 20.28
N PHE A 108 -24.41 0.74 20.04
CA PHE A 108 -24.40 -0.65 19.65
C PHE A 108 -24.84 -0.77 18.20
N HIS A 109 -24.08 -1.53 17.40
CA HIS A 109 -24.41 -1.82 16.02
C HIS A 109 -24.60 -3.33 15.88
N PRO A 110 -25.84 -3.81 15.67
CA PRO A 110 -26.05 -5.18 15.25
C PRO A 110 -25.41 -5.38 13.87
N VAL A 111 -24.76 -6.51 13.69
CA VAL A 111 -24.07 -6.91 12.46
C VAL A 111 -24.59 -8.28 12.06
N ASP A 112 -25.23 -8.33 10.89
CA ASP A 112 -25.66 -9.58 10.29
C ASP A 112 -24.45 -10.25 9.65
N LEU A 113 -24.02 -11.39 10.22
CA LEU A 113 -22.97 -12.23 9.66
C LEU A 113 -23.59 -13.53 9.16
N THR A 114 -23.01 -14.13 8.13
CA THR A 114 -23.46 -15.46 7.67
C THR A 114 -23.21 -16.54 8.73
N HIS A 115 -22.14 -16.37 9.52
CA HIS A 115 -21.78 -17.21 10.67
C HIS A 115 -20.80 -16.41 11.57
N LEU A 116 -20.54 -16.90 12.80
CA LEU A 116 -19.76 -16.17 13.81
C LEU A 116 -18.33 -15.78 13.37
N ASN A 117 -17.72 -16.52 12.44
CA ASN A 117 -16.37 -16.28 11.92
C ASN A 117 -16.38 -15.84 10.44
N ASP A 118 -17.47 -15.22 9.99
CA ASP A 118 -17.57 -14.62 8.66
C ASP A 118 -16.54 -13.50 8.49
N THR A 119 -15.38 -13.86 7.94
CA THR A 119 -14.23 -12.95 7.84
C THR A 119 -14.55 -11.69 7.05
N GLU A 120 -15.34 -11.81 5.98
CA GLU A 120 -15.69 -10.68 5.11
C GLU A 120 -16.66 -9.76 5.84
N GLY A 121 -17.75 -10.29 6.40
CA GLY A 121 -18.72 -9.50 7.15
C GLY A 121 -18.12 -8.82 8.38
N ILE A 122 -17.24 -9.51 9.11
CA ILE A 122 -16.52 -8.95 10.26
C ILE A 122 -15.60 -7.81 9.80
N TYR A 123 -14.87 -7.99 8.70
CA TYR A 123 -13.97 -6.98 8.14
C TYR A 123 -14.70 -5.76 7.62
N GLU A 124 -15.79 -5.94 6.88
CA GLU A 124 -16.64 -4.85 6.40
C GLU A 124 -17.23 -4.04 7.57
N ALA A 125 -17.77 -4.72 8.59
CA ALA A 125 -18.34 -4.07 9.76
C ALA A 125 -17.29 -3.27 10.54
N ALA A 126 -16.14 -3.88 10.86
CA ALA A 126 -15.05 -3.21 11.56
C ALA A 126 -14.52 -2.01 10.78
N THR A 127 -14.32 -2.16 9.46
CA THR A 127 -13.84 -1.08 8.57
C THR A 127 -14.87 0.05 8.48
N LYS A 128 -16.16 -0.26 8.31
CA LYS A 128 -17.23 0.74 8.25
C LYS A 128 -17.29 1.57 9.53
N SER A 129 -17.21 0.93 10.70
CA SER A 129 -17.19 1.64 11.97
C SER A 129 -15.94 2.48 12.16
N LEU A 130 -14.77 1.98 11.76
CA LEU A 130 -13.52 2.71 11.87
C LEU A 130 -13.48 3.92 10.91
N ASN A 131 -14.00 3.76 9.69
CA ASN A 131 -14.19 4.85 8.72
C ASN A 131 -15.09 5.95 9.29
N ALA A 132 -16.20 5.60 9.92
CA ALA A 132 -17.12 6.56 10.53
C ALA A 132 -16.45 7.34 11.67
N VAL A 133 -15.67 6.66 12.52
CA VAL A 133 -14.88 7.33 13.56
C VAL A 133 -13.81 8.20 12.95
N ALA A 134 -13.06 7.72 11.95
CA ALA A 134 -12.01 8.49 11.30
C ALA A 134 -12.56 9.78 10.64
N ALA A 135 -13.72 9.71 10.00
CA ALA A 135 -14.36 10.81 9.29
C ALA A 135 -14.98 11.90 10.18
N SER A 136 -15.23 11.63 11.47
CA SER A 136 -15.76 12.66 12.36
C SER A 136 -14.78 13.83 12.57
N GLU A 137 -15.23 14.99 13.06
CA GLU A 137 -14.32 16.11 13.28
C GLU A 137 -13.63 16.06 14.65
N GLY A 138 -12.48 16.73 14.75
CA GLY A 138 -11.72 16.91 15.98
C GLY A 138 -10.65 15.84 16.25
N GLU A 139 -9.81 16.11 17.26
CA GLU A 139 -8.75 15.20 17.69
C GLU A 139 -9.33 14.01 18.46
N LYS A 140 -8.86 12.79 18.12
CA LYS A 140 -9.42 11.54 18.65
C LYS A 140 -8.32 10.54 18.96
N LEU A 141 -8.53 9.74 20.00
CA LEU A 141 -7.78 8.53 20.29
C LEU A 141 -8.71 7.33 20.17
N VAL A 142 -8.38 6.38 19.29
CA VAL A 142 -9.15 5.15 19.07
C VAL A 142 -8.48 3.98 19.78
N THR A 143 -9.20 3.37 20.71
CA THR A 143 -8.77 2.15 21.40
C THR A 143 -9.54 0.97 20.82
N LEU A 144 -8.84 0.10 20.12
CA LEU A 144 -9.39 -1.13 19.56
C LEU A 144 -9.22 -2.26 20.56
N TYR A 145 -10.33 -2.79 21.05
CA TYR A 145 -10.33 -3.86 22.03
C TYR A 145 -10.41 -5.21 21.32
N LEU A 146 -9.31 -5.97 21.41
CA LEU A 146 -9.15 -7.24 20.69
C LEU A 146 -9.93 -8.40 21.32
N SER A 147 -10.39 -8.22 22.55
CA SER A 147 -11.22 -9.18 23.29
C SER A 147 -12.23 -8.36 24.06
N PRO A 148 -13.54 -8.61 24.00
CA PRO A 148 -14.20 -9.87 23.67
C PRO A 148 -14.37 -10.12 22.16
N GLY A 149 -14.77 -11.34 21.81
CA GLY A 149 -15.02 -11.78 20.43
C GLY A 149 -14.28 -13.07 20.09
N THR A 150 -14.35 -13.50 18.82
CA THR A 150 -13.54 -14.63 18.35
C THR A 150 -12.12 -14.16 17.98
N PRO A 151 -11.13 -15.07 17.90
CA PRO A 151 -9.80 -14.72 17.41
C PRO A 151 -9.80 -14.05 16.02
N VAL A 152 -10.79 -14.38 15.17
CA VAL A 152 -10.98 -13.75 13.86
C VAL A 152 -11.36 -12.28 14.00
N MET A 153 -12.31 -11.97 14.89
CA MET A 153 -12.70 -10.59 15.20
C MET A 153 -11.53 -9.76 15.74
N ALA A 154 -10.72 -10.35 16.62
CA ALA A 154 -9.50 -9.73 17.16
C ALA A 154 -8.51 -9.40 16.03
N PHE A 155 -8.23 -10.39 15.17
CA PHE A 155 -7.33 -10.23 14.03
C PHE A 155 -7.81 -9.13 13.08
N VAL A 156 -9.12 -9.08 12.79
CA VAL A 156 -9.70 -8.06 11.92
C VAL A 156 -9.54 -6.65 12.49
N TRP A 157 -9.70 -6.45 13.80
CA TRP A 157 -9.44 -5.12 14.39
C TRP A 157 -7.99 -4.67 14.17
N ALA A 158 -7.04 -5.57 14.42
CA ALA A 158 -5.62 -5.29 14.19
C ALA A 158 -5.34 -4.96 12.72
N PHE A 159 -5.94 -5.70 11.78
CA PHE A 159 -5.76 -5.50 10.35
C PHE A 159 -6.44 -4.21 9.84
N ALA A 160 -7.69 -3.96 10.23
CA ALA A 160 -8.42 -2.74 9.88
C ALA A 160 -7.71 -1.49 10.40
N ALA A 161 -7.09 -1.55 11.58
CA ALA A 161 -6.29 -0.47 12.14
C ALA A 161 -5.19 0.00 11.18
N LEU A 162 -4.57 -0.91 10.44
CA LEU A 162 -3.45 -0.62 9.53
C LEU A 162 -3.88 0.30 8.37
N ARG A 163 -5.16 0.29 7.98
CA ARG A 163 -5.70 1.15 6.91
C ARG A 163 -5.83 2.62 7.30
N HIS A 164 -5.70 2.95 8.58
CA HIS A 164 -5.85 4.32 9.10
C HIS A 164 -4.57 4.82 9.78
N PRO A 165 -3.44 4.98 9.07
CA PRO A 165 -2.13 5.25 9.67
C PRO A 165 -2.06 6.59 10.41
N THR A 166 -2.83 7.59 10.00
CA THR A 166 -2.87 8.93 10.63
C THR A 166 -3.76 9.00 11.87
N LEU A 167 -4.62 8.01 12.09
CA LEU A 167 -5.51 7.96 13.25
C LEU A 167 -4.70 7.56 14.49
N SER A 168 -4.70 8.42 15.50
CA SER A 168 -4.12 8.09 16.81
C SER A 168 -4.89 6.90 17.39
N LYS A 169 -4.21 5.76 17.50
CA LYS A 169 -4.85 4.50 17.84
C LYS A 169 -3.95 3.63 18.72
N ARG A 170 -4.57 2.76 19.51
CA ARG A 170 -3.90 1.72 20.31
C ARG A 170 -4.77 0.47 20.36
N LEU A 171 -4.13 -0.66 20.61
CA LEU A 171 -4.81 -1.94 20.79
C LEU A 171 -4.72 -2.32 22.26
N ILE A 172 -5.78 -2.91 22.78
CA ILE A 172 -5.83 -3.49 24.13
C ILE A 172 -6.43 -4.89 24.08
N ALA A 173 -6.14 -5.73 25.06
CA ALA A 173 -6.74 -7.04 25.23
C ALA A 173 -6.90 -7.39 26.71
N SER A 174 -7.87 -8.22 27.05
CA SER A 174 -8.00 -8.77 28.40
C SER A 174 -7.15 -10.02 28.52
N SER A 175 -6.13 -9.98 29.38
CA SER A 175 -5.24 -11.11 29.65
C SER A 175 -5.79 -12.01 30.75
N GLN A 176 -6.51 -11.44 31.72
CA GLN A 176 -7.01 -12.13 32.91
C GLN A 176 -8.40 -11.61 33.31
N PRO A 177 -9.36 -12.50 33.65
CA PRO A 177 -10.66 -12.09 34.17
C PRO A 177 -10.52 -11.19 35.40
N GLY A 178 -11.31 -10.11 35.43
CA GLY A 178 -11.35 -9.16 36.55
C GLY A 178 -10.18 -8.17 36.63
N LYS A 179 -9.18 -8.24 35.73
CA LYS A 179 -8.12 -7.23 35.62
C LYS A 179 -8.43 -6.21 34.51
N PRO A 180 -7.89 -4.98 34.62
CA PRO A 180 -7.93 -4.01 33.54
C PRO A 180 -7.27 -4.56 32.26
N PRO A 181 -7.76 -4.16 31.06
CA PRO A 181 -7.12 -4.55 29.81
C PRO A 181 -5.69 -4.04 29.70
N GLU A 182 -4.83 -4.84 29.07
CA GLU A 182 -3.43 -4.51 28.82
C GLU A 182 -3.25 -3.98 27.39
N ARG A 183 -2.26 -3.09 27.21
CA ARG A 183 -1.93 -2.55 25.90
C ARG A 183 -1.18 -3.59 25.07
N ILE A 184 -1.64 -3.81 23.85
CA ILE A 184 -1.00 -4.66 22.86
C ILE A 184 -0.22 -3.79 21.88
N ALA A 185 1.08 -4.06 21.74
CA ALA A 185 1.90 -3.47 20.69
C ALA A 185 1.79 -4.34 19.43
N LEU A 186 1.57 -3.69 18.27
CA LEU A 186 1.73 -4.39 16.99
C LEU A 186 3.21 -4.67 16.75
N PRO A 187 3.56 -5.81 16.12
CA PRO A 187 4.92 -6.06 15.67
C PRO A 187 5.42 -4.90 14.80
N ASN A 188 6.68 -4.49 15.00
CA ASN A 188 7.27 -3.37 14.26
C ASN A 188 7.21 -3.58 12.75
N GLU A 189 7.37 -4.81 12.25
CA GLU A 189 7.28 -5.15 10.82
C GLU A 189 5.92 -4.80 10.20
N TRP A 190 4.82 -4.98 10.95
CA TRP A 190 3.47 -4.63 10.49
C TRP A 190 3.26 -3.11 10.45
N LEU A 191 3.86 -2.38 11.39
CA LEU A 191 3.91 -0.93 11.37
C LEU A 191 4.82 -0.41 10.25
N GLU A 192 5.88 -1.12 9.90
CA GLU A 192 6.77 -0.78 8.77
C GLU A 192 6.05 -0.95 7.42
N TRP A 193 5.22 -1.99 7.27
CA TRP A 193 4.45 -2.22 6.03
C TRP A 193 3.35 -1.19 5.77
N HIS A 194 2.72 -0.64 6.81
CA HIS A 194 1.52 0.20 6.68
C HIS A 194 1.64 1.61 7.29
N GLY A 195 2.51 1.81 8.26
CA GLY A 195 2.62 3.05 9.04
C GLY A 195 3.34 4.19 8.34
N ARG A 196 3.92 3.95 7.16
CA ARG A 196 4.85 4.89 6.54
C ARG A 196 4.48 5.23 5.08
N GLN A 197 3.49 4.54 4.50
CA GLN A 197 2.87 4.91 3.21
C GLN A 197 2.18 6.29 3.19
N VAL A 198 2.07 7.02 4.32
CA VAL A 198 1.24 8.25 4.42
C VAL A 198 2.00 9.50 4.88
N ARG A 199 3.35 9.49 4.89
CA ARG A 199 4.12 10.76 4.95
C ARG A 199 4.57 11.21 3.57
N THR A 200 3.66 11.26 2.62
CA THR A 200 3.78 12.26 1.55
C THR A 200 3.13 13.53 2.08
N THR A 201 3.87 14.29 2.87
CA THR A 201 3.60 15.74 2.99
C THR A 201 3.47 16.31 1.59
N ASP A 202 2.63 17.33 1.41
CA ASP A 202 2.38 18.11 0.18
C ASP A 202 3.63 18.81 -0.41
N ALA A 203 4.81 18.24 -0.22
CA ALA A 203 6.03 18.57 -0.95
C ALA A 203 5.96 17.91 -2.33
N GLU A 204 6.38 18.65 -3.34
CA GLU A 204 6.31 18.27 -4.75
C GLU A 204 6.62 16.78 -4.96
N PRO A 205 5.70 16.00 -5.58
CA PRO A 205 5.82 14.54 -5.67
C PRO A 205 7.11 14.09 -6.36
N ASP A 206 7.78 15.00 -7.09
CA ASP A 206 8.88 14.69 -8.00
C ASP A 206 10.28 15.07 -7.47
N GLN A 207 10.43 15.50 -6.21
CA GLN A 207 11.73 15.83 -5.61
C GLN A 207 12.23 14.76 -4.63
N TYR A 208 13.50 14.36 -4.73
CA TYR A 208 14.17 13.38 -3.88
C TYR A 208 15.55 13.87 -3.41
N ASP A 209 16.04 13.37 -2.28
CA ASP A 209 17.43 13.56 -1.86
C ASP A 209 18.35 12.55 -2.55
N ALA A 210 17.89 11.32 -2.70
CA ALA A 210 18.59 10.28 -3.42
C ALA A 210 17.62 9.38 -4.19
N ILE A 211 18.00 8.96 -5.39
CA ILE A 211 17.28 7.94 -6.14
C ILE A 211 18.21 6.76 -6.41
N PHE A 212 17.78 5.57 -6.01
CA PHE A 212 18.43 4.31 -6.36
C PHE A 212 17.86 3.79 -7.67
N HIS A 213 18.74 3.47 -8.61
CA HIS A 213 18.35 3.00 -9.92
C HIS A 213 18.90 1.60 -10.18
N LEU A 214 18.02 0.63 -10.43
CA LEU A 214 18.47 -0.67 -10.90
C LEU A 214 18.99 -0.54 -12.33
N PHE A 215 20.30 -0.67 -12.48
CA PHE A 215 21.00 -0.49 -13.73
C PHE A 215 21.44 -1.84 -14.28
N GLY A 216 21.13 -2.07 -15.55
CA GLY A 216 21.45 -3.31 -16.25
C GLY A 216 21.64 -3.03 -17.73
N GLU A 217 21.34 -4.02 -18.58
CA GLU A 217 21.54 -3.91 -20.03
C GLU A 217 20.77 -2.72 -20.64
N GLN A 218 19.52 -2.51 -20.23
CA GLN A 218 18.71 -1.39 -20.70
C GLN A 218 18.99 -0.11 -19.92
N ARG A 219 19.56 0.88 -20.61
CA ARG A 219 19.95 2.18 -20.03
C ARG A 219 18.82 3.20 -20.01
N VAL A 220 17.88 3.10 -20.95
CA VAL A 220 16.79 4.09 -21.13
C VAL A 220 15.95 4.33 -19.87
N PRO A 221 15.50 3.29 -19.13
CA PRO A 221 14.71 3.53 -17.91
C PRO A 221 15.46 4.33 -16.84
N ASN A 222 16.78 4.24 -16.82
CA ASN A 222 17.63 4.95 -15.87
C ASN A 222 17.73 6.44 -16.24
N LEU A 223 17.91 6.75 -17.53
CA LEU A 223 17.84 8.11 -18.05
C LEU A 223 16.47 8.74 -17.79
N LEU A 224 15.38 8.00 -18.02
CA LEU A 224 14.03 8.47 -17.70
C LEU A 224 13.89 8.79 -16.21
N GLY A 225 14.47 7.98 -15.33
CA GLY A 225 14.51 8.27 -13.89
C GLY A 225 15.22 9.58 -13.54
N VAL A 226 16.32 9.90 -14.23
CA VAL A 226 17.07 11.16 -14.05
C VAL A 226 16.29 12.37 -14.59
N ILE A 227 15.60 12.22 -15.72
CA ILE A 227 14.82 13.32 -16.33
C ILE A 227 13.51 13.56 -15.58
N GLN A 228 12.82 12.48 -15.18
CA GLN A 228 11.49 12.52 -14.57
C GLN A 228 11.51 13.28 -13.26
N PHE A 229 12.48 12.99 -12.40
CA PHE A 229 12.50 13.41 -11.01
C PHE A 229 13.71 14.28 -10.69
N SER A 230 13.51 15.33 -9.92
CA SER A 230 14.61 16.12 -9.36
C SER A 230 15.23 15.33 -8.21
N SER A 231 16.56 15.12 -8.25
CA SER A 231 17.29 14.49 -7.15
C SER A 231 18.62 15.17 -6.92
N ARG A 232 19.03 15.29 -5.65
CA ARG A 232 20.40 15.74 -5.32
C ARG A 232 21.45 14.69 -5.65
N LYS A 233 21.07 13.40 -5.62
CA LYS A 233 21.97 12.27 -5.87
C LYS A 233 21.28 11.16 -6.64
N HIS A 234 21.96 10.58 -7.62
CA HIS A 234 21.51 9.40 -8.35
C HIS A 234 22.50 8.26 -8.14
N ILE A 235 22.02 7.15 -7.58
CA ILE A 235 22.84 5.99 -7.22
C ILE A 235 22.46 4.83 -8.13
N PHE A 236 23.40 4.40 -8.97
CA PHE A 236 23.18 3.28 -9.87
C PHE A 236 23.62 1.97 -9.21
N VAL A 237 22.67 1.05 -9.08
CA VAL A 237 22.85 -0.28 -8.50
C VAL A 237 23.03 -1.27 -9.64
N ASN A 238 24.22 -1.80 -9.82
CA ASN A 238 24.56 -2.64 -10.98
C ASN A 238 25.41 -3.84 -10.60
N SER A 239 25.53 -4.78 -11.54
CA SER A 239 26.59 -5.77 -11.51
C SER A 239 27.85 -5.21 -12.18
N ALA A 240 29.00 -5.82 -11.87
CA ALA A 240 30.28 -5.45 -12.49
C ALA A 240 30.28 -5.53 -14.03
N GLN A 241 29.36 -6.29 -14.63
CA GLN A 241 29.22 -6.42 -16.08
C GLN A 241 28.58 -5.17 -16.73
N PHE A 242 27.79 -4.40 -15.99
CA PHE A 242 27.02 -3.27 -16.51
C PHE A 242 27.36 -1.97 -15.77
N PRO A 243 28.58 -1.42 -15.93
CA PRO A 243 28.97 -0.16 -15.30
C PRO A 243 28.06 0.99 -15.76
N ALA A 244 27.76 1.90 -14.84
CA ALA A 244 26.82 3.00 -15.05
C ALA A 244 27.52 4.33 -15.36
N ASP A 245 28.82 4.34 -15.68
CA ASP A 245 29.60 5.55 -15.95
C ASP A 245 28.98 6.46 -17.02
N VAL A 246 28.33 5.87 -18.02
CA VAL A 246 27.64 6.59 -19.10
C VAL A 246 26.58 7.55 -18.57
N MET A 247 26.05 7.32 -17.37
CA MET A 247 25.02 8.16 -16.76
C MET A 247 25.54 9.50 -16.26
N LYS A 248 26.85 9.62 -15.96
CA LYS A 248 27.47 10.84 -15.41
C LYS A 248 27.16 12.09 -16.24
N GLN A 249 27.14 11.94 -17.56
CA GLN A 249 26.89 13.06 -18.49
C GLN A 249 25.46 13.61 -18.44
N PHE A 250 24.51 12.90 -17.83
CA PHE A 250 23.10 13.29 -17.79
C PHE A 250 22.66 13.86 -16.44
N LEU A 251 23.55 13.89 -15.43
CA LEU A 251 23.18 14.27 -14.06
C LEU A 251 23.11 15.78 -13.81
N GLY A 252 23.69 16.60 -14.69
CA GLY A 252 23.80 18.03 -14.47
C GLY A 252 24.57 18.34 -13.18
N GLU A 253 23.88 18.96 -12.21
CA GLU A 253 24.44 19.29 -10.89
C GLU A 253 24.27 18.18 -9.84
N ALA A 254 23.50 17.12 -10.15
CA ALA A 254 23.25 16.05 -9.20
C ALA A 254 24.49 15.17 -9.00
N GLU A 255 24.69 14.69 -7.77
CA GLU A 255 25.81 13.82 -7.41
C GLU A 255 25.65 12.42 -8.02
N TYR A 256 26.71 11.92 -8.63
CA TYR A 256 26.81 10.55 -9.11
C TYR A 256 27.17 9.59 -7.97
N GLY A 257 26.42 8.50 -7.85
CA GLY A 257 26.78 7.34 -7.06
C GLY A 257 26.67 6.05 -7.86
N GLU A 258 27.50 5.07 -7.53
CA GLU A 258 27.44 3.73 -8.12
C GLU A 258 27.77 2.72 -7.03
N ILE A 259 26.98 1.63 -6.98
CA ILE A 259 27.23 0.50 -6.09
C ILE A 259 27.16 -0.80 -6.89
N ALA A 260 28.21 -1.61 -6.75
CA ALA A 260 28.27 -2.94 -7.31
C ALA A 260 27.59 -3.94 -6.37
N VAL A 261 26.74 -4.80 -6.93
CA VAL A 261 26.02 -5.87 -6.23
C VAL A 261 26.11 -7.18 -7.00
N ASP A 262 25.87 -8.31 -6.33
CA ASP A 262 25.64 -9.58 -6.99
C ASP A 262 24.19 -9.61 -7.54
N PRO A 263 24.01 -9.67 -8.88
CA PRO A 263 22.69 -9.62 -9.48
C PRO A 263 21.83 -10.86 -9.21
N TYR A 264 22.39 -11.93 -8.65
CA TYR A 264 21.69 -13.18 -8.33
C TYR A 264 21.55 -13.44 -6.83
N ASP A 265 22.00 -12.51 -5.98
CA ASP A 265 21.82 -12.54 -4.53
C ASP A 265 20.97 -11.35 -4.05
N PRO A 266 19.64 -11.53 -3.86
CA PRO A 266 18.76 -10.49 -3.35
C PRO A 266 19.18 -9.92 -1.99
N GLU A 267 19.83 -10.70 -1.12
CA GLU A 267 20.25 -10.25 0.20
C GLU A 267 21.49 -9.37 0.11
N ASN A 268 22.44 -9.69 -0.77
CA ASN A 268 23.56 -8.81 -1.08
C ASN A 268 23.06 -7.45 -1.61
N VAL A 269 22.10 -7.46 -2.55
CA VAL A 269 21.48 -6.24 -3.07
C VAL A 269 20.82 -5.44 -1.95
N ARG A 270 20.02 -6.11 -1.11
CA ARG A 270 19.27 -5.48 -0.03
C ARG A 270 20.20 -4.84 1.00
N SER A 271 21.15 -5.60 1.54
CA SER A 271 22.08 -5.15 2.57
C SER A 271 22.96 -3.99 2.08
N THR A 272 23.53 -4.08 0.89
CA THR A 272 24.38 -3.02 0.31
C THR A 272 23.64 -1.70 0.16
N ILE A 273 22.38 -1.73 -0.29
CA ILE A 273 21.53 -0.53 -0.38
C ILE A 273 21.27 0.05 1.01
N LEU A 274 20.89 -0.81 1.98
CA LEU A 274 20.57 -0.36 3.35
C LEU A 274 21.78 0.25 4.06
N ASP A 275 22.97 -0.30 3.87
CA ASP A 275 24.22 0.23 4.44
C ASP A 275 24.55 1.63 3.91
N LEU A 276 24.16 1.93 2.67
CA LEU A 276 24.32 3.25 2.10
C LEU A 276 23.26 4.22 2.64
N ILE A 277 22.00 3.79 2.74
CA ILE A 277 20.92 4.60 3.30
C ILE A 277 21.16 4.92 4.78
N ALA A 278 21.74 4.00 5.55
CA ALA A 278 22.08 4.23 6.95
C ALA A 278 23.06 5.40 7.18
N LYS A 279 23.78 5.83 6.13
CA LYS A 279 24.71 6.98 6.16
C LYS A 279 24.05 8.29 5.71
N MET A 280 22.80 8.24 5.26
CA MET A 280 22.01 9.41 4.85
C MET A 280 21.30 10.05 6.05
N PRO A 281 20.87 11.32 5.95
CA PRO A 281 19.99 11.93 6.95
C PRO A 281 18.73 11.10 7.20
N ALA A 282 18.28 11.04 8.46
CA ALA A 282 17.15 10.19 8.87
C ALA A 282 15.81 10.58 8.21
N ASP A 283 15.71 11.82 7.72
CA ASP A 283 14.57 12.41 7.03
C ASP A 283 14.74 12.48 5.50
N ALA A 284 15.81 11.88 4.95
CA ALA A 284 16.07 11.89 3.52
C ALA A 284 14.92 11.23 2.73
N LYS A 285 14.43 11.94 1.69
CA LYS A 285 13.42 11.43 0.78
C LYS A 285 14.08 10.58 -0.31
N VAL A 286 13.86 9.27 -0.27
CA VAL A 286 14.51 8.31 -1.18
C VAL A 286 13.53 7.75 -2.21
N GLY A 287 13.96 7.71 -3.47
CA GLY A 287 13.24 7.07 -4.58
C GLY A 287 13.93 5.79 -5.06
N PHE A 288 13.17 4.85 -5.61
CA PHE A 288 13.67 3.61 -6.19
C PHE A 288 13.10 3.39 -7.59
N ASN A 289 13.95 3.51 -8.60
CA ASN A 289 13.65 3.09 -9.96
C ASN A 289 13.91 1.59 -10.09
N LEU A 290 12.83 0.81 -10.11
CA LEU A 290 12.87 -0.65 -10.15
C LEU A 290 12.66 -1.22 -11.56
N THR A 291 12.88 -0.42 -12.60
CA THR A 291 12.61 -0.83 -13.98
C THR A 291 13.68 -1.75 -14.56
N GLY A 292 14.94 -1.53 -14.20
CA GLY A 292 16.08 -2.29 -14.72
C GLY A 292 16.53 -3.42 -13.80
N GLY A 293 17.74 -3.93 -14.07
CA GLY A 293 18.35 -5.03 -13.32
C GLY A 293 17.69 -6.39 -13.57
N THR A 294 18.17 -7.42 -12.87
CA THR A 294 17.54 -8.75 -12.88
C THR A 294 16.32 -8.77 -11.96
N LYS A 295 15.48 -9.81 -12.07
CA LYS A 295 14.36 -10.04 -11.14
C LYS A 295 14.81 -10.20 -9.68
N LEU A 296 16.01 -10.73 -9.45
CA LEU A 296 16.57 -10.92 -8.12
C LEU A 296 17.09 -9.59 -7.55
N MET A 297 17.71 -8.74 -8.38
CA MET A 297 18.00 -7.34 -8.01
C MET A 297 16.72 -6.57 -7.68
N TYR A 298 15.67 -6.73 -8.50
CA TYR A 298 14.36 -6.15 -8.23
C TYR A 298 13.83 -6.57 -6.85
N ALA A 299 13.86 -7.87 -6.54
CA ALA A 299 13.39 -8.37 -5.26
C ALA A 299 14.18 -7.80 -4.07
N GLY A 300 15.52 -7.78 -4.15
CA GLY A 300 16.39 -7.23 -3.11
C GLY A 300 16.20 -5.73 -2.91
N ALA A 301 16.13 -4.95 -3.99
CA ALA A 301 15.94 -3.51 -3.93
C ALA A 301 14.53 -3.12 -3.49
N LEU A 302 13.49 -3.85 -3.91
CA LEU A 302 12.13 -3.65 -3.40
C LEU A 302 12.05 -3.94 -1.90
N ALA A 303 12.72 -5.00 -1.42
CA ALA A 303 12.80 -5.30 0.00
C ALA A 303 13.52 -4.18 0.79
N ALA A 304 14.63 -3.65 0.27
CA ALA A 304 15.33 -2.50 0.87
C ALA A 304 14.44 -1.25 0.88
N CYS A 305 13.82 -0.93 -0.25
CA CYS A 305 12.88 0.18 -0.40
C CYS A 305 11.76 0.12 0.63
N ARG A 306 11.15 -1.05 0.83
CA ARG A 306 10.10 -1.26 1.85
C ARG A 306 10.63 -1.07 3.25
N LYS A 307 11.83 -1.59 3.57
CA LYS A 307 12.43 -1.47 4.90
C LYS A 307 12.66 -0.01 5.33
N VAL A 308 13.02 0.85 4.38
CA VAL A 308 13.23 2.29 4.65
C VAL A 308 11.99 3.14 4.36
N ASN A 309 10.95 2.54 3.77
CA ASN A 309 9.77 3.22 3.24
C ASN A 309 10.14 4.38 2.29
N ALA A 310 10.93 4.02 1.29
CA ALA A 310 11.18 4.86 0.14
C ALA A 310 10.04 4.73 -0.88
N THR A 311 10.08 5.53 -1.95
CA THR A 311 9.08 5.50 -3.03
C THR A 311 9.54 4.59 -4.17
N PRO A 312 8.95 3.41 -4.39
CA PRO A 312 9.24 2.56 -5.53
C PRO A 312 8.42 2.97 -6.75
N PHE A 313 9.08 3.08 -7.90
CA PHE A 313 8.43 3.37 -9.17
C PHE A 313 9.04 2.56 -10.32
N TYR A 314 8.25 2.39 -11.38
CA TYR A 314 8.58 1.59 -12.55
C TYR A 314 8.16 2.31 -13.83
N PHE A 315 9.02 2.39 -14.83
CA PHE A 315 8.71 2.96 -16.13
C PHE A 315 8.07 1.91 -17.05
N ASN A 316 6.78 2.05 -17.29
CA ASN A 316 6.05 1.27 -18.28
C ASN A 316 6.22 1.89 -19.67
N SER A 317 7.21 1.39 -20.42
CA SER A 317 7.54 1.84 -21.76
C SER A 317 6.45 1.58 -22.82
N ARG A 318 5.50 0.67 -22.57
CA ARG A 318 4.38 0.44 -23.51
C ARG A 318 3.36 1.57 -23.49
N ASN A 319 3.14 2.14 -22.31
CA ASN A 319 2.11 3.14 -22.08
C ASN A 319 2.70 4.53 -21.83
N ASN A 320 4.04 4.69 -21.88
CA ASN A 320 4.76 5.92 -21.53
C ASN A 320 4.35 6.48 -20.16
N GLN A 321 4.24 5.59 -19.17
CA GLN A 321 3.78 5.92 -17.83
C GLN A 321 4.80 5.49 -16.77
N VAL A 322 4.93 6.30 -15.73
CA VAL A 322 5.57 5.90 -14.49
C VAL A 322 4.50 5.34 -13.57
N VAL A 323 4.71 4.12 -13.08
CA VAL A 323 3.81 3.44 -12.15
C VAL A 323 4.44 3.47 -10.77
N TYR A 324 3.75 4.04 -9.78
CA TYR A 324 4.15 3.96 -8.38
C TYR A 324 3.72 2.61 -7.82
N LEU A 325 4.67 1.81 -7.32
CA LEU A 325 4.38 0.44 -6.88
C LEU A 325 3.77 0.35 -5.48
N ASN A 326 3.64 1.49 -4.80
CA ASN A 326 2.99 1.57 -3.49
C ASN A 326 1.46 1.59 -3.60
N ASP A 327 0.92 2.33 -4.57
CA ASP A 327 -0.52 2.58 -4.72
C ASP A 327 -1.05 2.37 -6.15
N PHE A 328 -0.17 1.97 -7.09
CA PHE A 328 -0.44 1.75 -8.50
C PHE A 328 -0.95 2.98 -9.26
N LYS A 329 -0.79 4.19 -8.70
CA LYS A 329 -1.04 5.41 -9.46
C LYS A 329 -0.03 5.55 -10.59
N THR A 330 -0.48 6.18 -11.66
CA THR A 330 0.33 6.42 -12.84
C THR A 330 0.44 7.90 -13.13
N VAL A 331 1.60 8.30 -13.66
CA VAL A 331 1.85 9.63 -14.22
C VAL A 331 2.51 9.49 -15.58
N GLU A 332 2.34 10.49 -16.44
CA GLU A 332 3.01 10.49 -17.75
C GLU A 332 4.53 10.60 -17.59
N THR A 333 5.24 9.84 -18.43
CA THR A 333 6.70 9.86 -18.47
C THR A 333 7.18 11.07 -19.28
N LYS A 334 8.16 11.81 -18.75
CA LYS A 334 8.85 12.86 -19.52
C LYS A 334 9.57 12.27 -20.72
N LEU A 335 9.56 13.00 -21.84
CA LEU A 335 10.17 12.54 -23.07
C LEU A 335 11.70 12.68 -23.01
N ILE A 336 12.38 11.74 -23.68
CA ILE A 336 13.80 11.91 -24.00
C ILE A 336 13.90 13.10 -24.97
N PRO A 337 14.74 14.11 -24.69
CA PRO A 337 14.66 15.39 -25.37
C PRO A 337 15.10 15.34 -26.84
N SER A 338 15.95 14.37 -27.23
CA SER A 338 16.45 14.27 -28.60
C SER A 338 16.95 12.87 -28.96
N VAL A 339 17.08 12.62 -30.27
CA VAL A 339 17.78 11.46 -30.82
C VAL A 339 19.25 11.45 -30.39
N GLU A 340 19.87 12.62 -30.27
CA GLU A 340 21.26 12.74 -29.84
C GLU A 340 21.46 12.22 -28.41
N THR A 341 20.54 12.55 -27.49
CA THR A 341 20.55 12.01 -26.13
C THR A 341 20.43 10.48 -26.11
N PHE A 342 19.59 9.92 -26.99
CA PHE A 342 19.47 8.47 -27.15
C PHE A 342 20.77 7.84 -27.66
N ILE A 343 21.44 8.46 -28.64
CA ILE A 343 22.72 8.02 -29.19
C ILE A 343 23.83 8.14 -28.13
N GLN A 344 23.92 9.25 -27.40
CA GLN A 344 24.91 9.43 -26.33
C GLN A 344 24.79 8.35 -25.25
N LEU A 345 23.56 7.99 -24.88
CA LEU A 345 23.29 6.97 -23.87
C LEU A 345 23.70 5.56 -24.33
N ASN A 346 23.44 5.20 -25.59
CA ASN A 346 23.57 3.82 -26.10
C ASN A 346 24.76 3.61 -27.04
N GLY A 347 25.40 4.68 -27.48
CA GLY A 347 26.35 4.67 -28.59
C GLY A 347 27.79 4.40 -28.18
N ASN A 348 28.11 4.21 -26.90
CA ASN A 348 29.47 3.94 -26.42
C ASN A 348 30.51 4.91 -27.02
N ASN A 349 30.30 6.22 -26.81
CA ASN A 349 31.08 7.33 -27.37
C ASN A 349 30.86 7.63 -28.87
N LEU A 350 29.84 7.04 -29.51
CA LEU A 350 29.34 7.56 -30.77
C LEU A 350 28.64 8.91 -30.54
N PHE A 351 28.94 9.88 -31.39
CA PHE A 351 28.33 11.21 -31.38
C PHE A 351 27.93 11.62 -32.79
N ILE A 352 26.96 12.52 -32.89
CA ILE A 352 26.53 13.08 -34.17
C ILE A 352 27.57 14.11 -34.60
N SER A 353 28.37 13.80 -35.63
CA SER A 353 29.45 14.69 -36.08
C SER A 353 28.96 15.93 -36.83
N LYS A 354 27.76 15.88 -37.42
CA LYS A 354 27.10 17.00 -38.11
C LYS A 354 25.59 16.90 -37.90
N ALA A 355 24.99 17.91 -37.27
CA ALA A 355 23.55 18.01 -37.20
C ALA A 355 23.01 18.30 -38.60
N GLY A 356 22.30 17.34 -39.20
CA GLY A 356 21.56 17.58 -40.43
C GLY A 356 20.24 18.26 -40.07
N HIS A 357 20.18 19.59 -40.13
CA HIS A 357 18.91 20.28 -39.92
C HIS A 357 18.03 20.14 -41.15
N TRP A 358 16.74 19.90 -40.94
CA TRP A 358 15.75 19.77 -42.03
C TRP A 358 15.81 20.97 -42.99
N ALA A 359 15.97 22.17 -42.45
CA ALA A 359 16.07 23.42 -43.19
C ALA A 359 17.32 23.54 -44.08
N ASP A 360 18.39 22.80 -43.77
CA ASP A 360 19.64 22.84 -44.53
C ASP A 360 19.56 22.02 -45.82
N ILE A 361 18.52 21.21 -45.99
CA ILE A 361 18.35 20.36 -47.16
C ILE A 361 17.80 21.21 -48.32
N PRO A 362 18.54 21.37 -49.44
CA PRO A 362 18.08 22.19 -50.56
C PRO A 362 16.74 21.70 -51.11
N GLY A 363 15.80 22.63 -51.25
CA GLY A 363 14.46 22.37 -51.79
C GLY A 363 13.63 21.38 -50.98
N ILE A 364 13.87 21.24 -49.67
CA ILE A 364 13.17 20.26 -48.82
C ILE A 364 11.65 20.46 -48.81
N GLU A 365 11.19 21.71 -48.82
CA GLU A 365 9.77 22.09 -48.89
C GLU A 365 9.25 22.23 -50.34
N SER A 366 10.07 21.92 -51.36
CA SER A 366 9.64 22.04 -52.76
C SER A 366 8.54 21.04 -53.08
N SER A 367 7.47 21.52 -53.71
CA SER A 367 6.42 20.67 -54.29
C SER A 367 6.99 19.65 -55.26
N ASP A 368 8.04 20.02 -56.00
CA ASP A 368 8.67 19.14 -56.99
C ASP A 368 9.37 17.96 -56.30
N ARG A 369 9.97 18.21 -55.13
CA ARG A 369 10.59 17.15 -54.32
C ARG A 369 9.55 16.17 -53.81
N LYS A 370 8.38 16.66 -53.38
CA LYS A 370 7.25 15.82 -52.96
C LYS A 370 6.71 14.98 -54.13
N SER A 371 6.50 15.60 -55.29
CA SER A 371 6.05 14.93 -56.51
C SER A 371 7.04 13.85 -56.94
N LEU A 372 8.33 14.18 -56.99
CA LEU A 372 9.40 13.24 -57.31
C LEU A 372 9.44 12.07 -56.31
N THR A 373 9.35 12.35 -55.01
CA THR A 373 9.34 11.29 -53.98
C THR A 373 8.16 10.34 -54.17
N ASN A 374 6.98 10.86 -54.49
CA ASN A 374 5.79 10.05 -54.77
C ASN A 374 5.96 9.22 -56.05
N GLU A 375 6.48 9.79 -57.13
CA GLU A 375 6.75 9.06 -58.37
C GLU A 375 7.77 7.94 -58.16
N LEU A 376 8.87 8.23 -57.46
CA LEU A 376 9.87 7.22 -57.10
C LEU A 376 9.27 6.12 -56.22
N TRP A 377 8.38 6.46 -55.29
CA TRP A 377 7.68 5.48 -54.46
C TRP A 377 6.74 4.58 -55.27
N GLN A 378 6.00 5.15 -56.24
CA GLN A 378 5.17 4.35 -57.15
C GLN A 378 6.01 3.45 -58.05
N ALA A 379 7.17 3.94 -58.50
CA ALA A 379 8.11 3.19 -59.32
C ALA A 379 9.03 2.24 -58.53
N ARG A 380 8.93 2.17 -57.19
CA ARG A 380 9.90 1.48 -56.30
C ARG A 380 10.19 0.03 -56.71
N SER A 381 9.18 -0.71 -57.18
CA SER A 381 9.35 -2.10 -57.62
C SER A 381 10.22 -2.20 -58.89
N LYS A 382 10.03 -1.28 -59.83
CA LYS A 382 10.83 -1.19 -61.06
C LYS A 382 12.26 -0.76 -60.73
N ILE A 383 12.42 0.26 -59.87
CA ILE A 383 13.72 0.74 -59.40
C ILE A 383 14.48 -0.38 -58.68
N SER A 384 13.82 -1.12 -57.78
CA SER A 384 14.43 -2.25 -57.06
C SER A 384 14.88 -3.38 -57.99
N ARG A 385 14.11 -3.68 -59.05
CA ARG A 385 14.49 -4.68 -60.06
C ARG A 385 15.74 -4.24 -60.82
N LEU A 386 15.72 -3.01 -61.35
CA LEU A 386 16.86 -2.44 -62.08
C LEU A 386 18.10 -2.35 -61.21
N TYR A 387 17.95 -1.95 -59.94
CA TYR A 387 19.07 -1.91 -59.00
C TYR A 387 19.70 -3.29 -58.80
N ARG A 388 18.90 -4.36 -58.64
CA ARG A 388 19.40 -5.74 -58.53
C ARG A 388 20.12 -6.23 -59.77
N GLU A 389 19.62 -5.85 -60.95
CA GLU A 389 20.30 -6.15 -62.22
C GLU A 389 21.64 -5.41 -62.30
N LEU A 390 21.67 -4.13 -61.91
CA LEU A 390 22.88 -3.30 -61.82
C LEU A 390 23.91 -3.81 -60.81
N THR A 391 23.47 -4.29 -59.63
CA THR A 391 24.38 -4.76 -58.57
C THR A 391 25.23 -5.93 -59.07
N ARG A 392 24.67 -6.78 -59.94
CA ARG A 392 25.42 -7.90 -60.53
C ARG A 392 26.64 -7.43 -61.32
N TYR A 393 26.56 -6.30 -62.01
CA TYR A 393 27.70 -5.74 -62.75
C TYR A 393 28.69 -5.05 -61.82
N ASN A 394 28.20 -4.38 -60.77
CA ASN A 394 29.03 -3.66 -59.81
C ASN A 394 29.82 -4.61 -58.88
N ASP A 395 29.20 -5.72 -58.46
CA ASP A 395 29.82 -6.71 -57.58
C ASP A 395 30.74 -7.68 -58.33
N SER A 396 30.56 -7.86 -59.65
CA SER A 396 31.37 -8.77 -60.48
C SER A 396 32.44 -8.07 -61.34
N PHE A 397 32.58 -6.73 -61.26
CA PHE A 397 33.50 -5.92 -62.08
C PHE A 397 33.41 -6.23 -63.59
N GLN A 398 32.24 -6.63 -64.09
CA GLN A 398 32.06 -6.86 -65.53
C GLN A 398 31.84 -5.53 -66.26
N PRO A 399 32.58 -5.26 -67.36
CA PRO A 399 32.38 -4.05 -68.13
C PRO A 399 30.98 -4.05 -68.76
N PHE A 400 30.36 -2.87 -68.83
CA PHE A 400 29.14 -2.69 -69.61
C PHE A 400 29.44 -2.89 -71.10
N GLU A 401 29.04 -4.02 -71.67
CA GLU A 401 29.02 -4.18 -73.12
C GLU A 401 27.80 -3.41 -73.67
N LYS A 402 28.07 -2.55 -74.66
CA LYS A 402 27.10 -1.63 -75.27
C LYS A 402 26.11 -2.31 -76.20
#